data_AF-X1GER9-F1
#
_entry.id   AF-X1GER9-F1
#
_cell.length_a   1.000
_cell.length_b   1.000
_cell.length_c   1.000
_cell.angle_alpha   90.00
_cell.angle_beta   90.00
_cell.angle_gamma   90.00
#
_symmetry.space_group_name_H-M   'P 1'
#
loop_
_entity.id
_entity.type
_entity.pdbx_description
1 polymer ?
#
loop_
_entity_poly.entity_id
_entity_poly.type
_entity_poly.pdbx_seq_one_letter_code
_entity_poly.pdbx_strand_id
1 'polypeptide(L)'
;PDTPPSKDATVLIEVKKPMSKPIKRKDKIIKIKSKFGNSYEVYGVMADTFLIGSVQSGYIEEIMEGVHDHYLWDSSKSFPYSYHDRIYNYAAFSLEDSEKKDYIVNFIDKNKVKTHEKLKFAKKVITSGETEIWKLPNGLELDLGKDISEQIGINNIILSVLDLPRINQIDYIIKKLKDKPYTRRAQATTWRPYIDPYSEDPPCLQRLFFRIKNDELILQTCWRSRDLFRAWEANVNGMVRIQKYIADELNVELGHYLDFSNSLHIYGDTVKDLINM
;
A
#
# COMPACT_ATOMS: atom_id res chain seq x y z
N PRO A 1 -1.71 31.97 -5.63
CA PRO A 1 -1.54 30.96 -4.57
C PRO A 1 -0.89 31.61 -3.34
N ASP A 2 -1.63 31.75 -2.24
CA ASP A 2 -1.22 32.50 -1.03
C ASP A 2 -0.36 31.67 -0.04
N THR A 3 0.00 30.43 -0.41
CA THR A 3 0.82 29.56 0.42
C THR A 3 2.29 29.63 -0.01
N PRO A 4 3.23 29.93 0.90
CA PRO A 4 4.66 29.91 0.59
C PRO A 4 5.13 28.51 0.20
N PRO A 5 6.13 28.39 -0.70
CA PRO A 5 6.62 27.09 -1.16
C PRO A 5 7.21 26.27 -0.01
N SER A 6 7.02 24.95 -0.06
CA SER A 6 7.67 24.00 0.84
C SER A 6 9.19 24.00 0.62
N LYS A 7 9.94 23.74 1.69
CA LYS A 7 11.36 23.36 1.59
C LYS A 7 11.45 21.85 1.73
N ASP A 8 12.16 21.18 0.83
CA ASP A 8 12.24 19.72 0.81
C ASP A 8 13.66 19.17 0.57
N ALA A 9 13.84 17.89 0.88
CA ALA A 9 15.06 17.13 0.63
C ALA A 9 14.77 15.64 0.42
N THR A 10 15.65 14.95 -0.32
CA THR A 10 15.68 13.49 -0.38
C THR A 10 16.50 12.95 0.79
N VAL A 11 15.89 12.09 1.62
CA VAL A 11 16.48 11.65 2.90
C VAL A 11 16.28 10.15 3.11
N LEU A 12 17.26 9.51 3.74
CA LEU A 12 17.13 8.19 4.34
C LEU A 12 17.29 8.30 5.86
N ILE A 13 16.24 7.97 6.60
CA ILE A 13 16.26 7.94 8.08
C ILE A 13 16.28 6.49 8.54
N GLU A 14 17.25 6.14 9.40
CA GLU A 14 17.34 4.81 10.00
C GLU A 14 17.00 4.88 11.49
N VAL A 15 15.93 4.17 11.88
CA VAL A 15 15.56 3.95 13.28
C VAL A 15 16.03 2.56 13.69
N LYS A 16 17.18 2.50 14.37
CA LYS A 16 17.84 1.23 14.72
C LYS A 16 17.07 0.38 15.73
N LYS A 17 16.35 1.02 16.66
CA LYS A 17 15.60 0.34 17.74
C LYS A 17 14.22 0.99 17.93
N PRO A 18 13.28 0.76 17.01
CA PRO A 18 12.10 1.62 16.86
C PRO A 18 11.09 1.52 18.02
N MET A 19 11.15 0.47 18.84
CA MET A 19 10.30 0.29 20.03
C MET A 19 11.07 0.39 21.37
N SER A 20 12.27 1.00 21.39
CA SER A 20 13.13 1.00 22.59
C SER A 20 12.94 2.17 23.56
N LYS A 21 12.36 3.27 23.10
CA LYS A 21 12.21 4.52 23.88
C LYS A 21 10.77 5.02 23.82
N PRO A 22 9.82 4.34 24.49
CA PRO A 22 8.45 4.84 24.58
C PRO A 22 8.44 6.15 25.38
N ILE A 23 7.43 6.98 25.15
CA ILE A 23 7.21 8.20 25.91
C ILE A 23 6.96 7.83 27.39
N LYS A 24 7.72 8.47 28.29
CA LYS A 24 7.63 8.26 29.74
C LYS A 24 7.37 9.56 30.47
N ARG A 25 6.70 9.48 31.61
CA ARG A 25 6.65 10.54 32.63
C ARG A 25 7.22 9.99 33.92
N LYS A 26 8.37 10.53 34.33
CA LYS A 26 9.24 9.88 35.33
C LYS A 26 9.55 8.44 34.85
N ASP A 27 9.31 7.44 35.67
CA ASP A 27 9.61 6.03 35.34
C ASP A 27 8.44 5.27 34.72
N LYS A 28 7.28 5.91 34.54
CA LYS A 28 6.08 5.25 33.99
C LYS A 28 5.93 5.51 32.51
N ILE A 29 5.75 4.44 31.74
CA ILE A 29 5.37 4.50 30.32
C ILE A 29 3.98 5.12 30.22
N ILE A 30 3.84 6.14 29.38
CA ILE A 30 2.54 6.75 29.09
C ILE A 30 1.87 5.98 27.97
N LYS A 31 0.58 5.71 28.15
CA LYS A 31 -0.28 5.21 27.11
C LYS A 31 -1.29 6.27 26.70
N ILE A 32 -1.50 6.41 25.41
CA ILE A 32 -2.46 7.33 24.81
C ILE A 32 -3.69 6.53 24.41
N LYS A 33 -4.87 6.99 24.80
CA LYS A 33 -6.13 6.38 24.39
C LYS A 33 -6.59 6.95 23.06
N SER A 34 -7.04 6.09 22.16
CA SER A 34 -7.73 6.50 20.94
C SER A 34 -9.23 6.72 21.20
N LYS A 35 -9.92 7.35 20.24
CA LYS A 35 -11.37 7.49 20.23
C LYS A 35 -12.13 6.16 20.20
N PHE A 36 -11.46 5.08 19.80
CA PHE A 36 -12.02 3.72 19.77
C PHE A 36 -11.82 2.95 21.10
N GLY A 37 -11.17 3.58 22.09
CA GLY A 37 -10.99 3.01 23.43
C GLY A 37 -9.71 2.17 23.60
N ASN A 38 -8.97 1.92 22.51
CA ASN A 38 -7.66 1.27 22.58
C ASN A 38 -6.63 2.18 23.26
N SER A 39 -5.56 1.57 23.78
CA SER A 39 -4.51 2.28 24.50
C SER A 39 -3.12 1.88 24.03
N TYR A 40 -2.37 2.83 23.49
CA TYR A 40 -1.07 2.58 22.85
C TYR A 40 0.09 3.21 23.61
N GLU A 41 1.18 2.45 23.71
CA GLU A 41 2.51 3.01 24.01
C GLU A 41 3.01 3.76 22.79
N VAL A 42 3.36 5.03 22.93
CA VAL A 42 3.73 5.88 21.80
C VAL A 42 5.20 6.24 21.85
N TYR A 43 5.83 6.38 20.69
CA TYR A 43 7.27 6.60 20.52
C TYR A 43 7.47 7.92 19.77
N GLY A 44 8.29 8.82 20.32
CA GLY A 44 8.43 10.18 19.79
C GLY A 44 8.54 11.21 20.92
N VAL A 45 8.09 12.43 20.65
CA VAL A 45 8.18 13.53 21.61
C VAL A 45 6.80 13.88 22.16
N MET A 46 6.65 13.95 23.49
CA MET A 46 5.35 14.26 24.13
C MET A 46 4.81 15.65 23.75
N ALA A 47 5.70 16.61 23.47
CA ALA A 47 5.33 17.95 23.05
C ALA A 47 4.79 18.01 21.61
N ASP A 48 4.93 16.93 20.83
CA ASP A 48 4.36 16.85 19.48
C ASP A 48 2.84 16.61 19.57
N THR A 49 2.08 17.70 19.55
CA THR A 49 0.61 17.65 19.60
C THR A 49 0.01 16.96 18.37
N PHE A 50 0.69 16.92 17.23
CA PHE A 50 0.21 16.21 16.04
C PHE A 50 0.31 14.70 16.21
N LEU A 51 1.41 14.21 16.79
CA LEU A 51 1.53 12.80 17.17
C LEU A 51 0.42 12.39 18.14
N ILE A 52 0.27 13.14 19.24
CA ILE A 52 -0.75 12.84 20.26
C ILE A 52 -2.15 12.86 19.65
N GLY A 53 -2.47 13.91 18.89
CA GLY A 53 -3.77 14.07 18.23
C GLY A 53 -4.07 12.98 17.21
N SER A 54 -3.06 12.52 16.45
CA SER A 54 -3.20 11.43 15.49
C SER A 54 -3.50 10.10 16.17
N VAL A 55 -2.84 9.80 17.29
CA VAL A 55 -3.14 8.58 18.06
C VAL A 55 -4.55 8.67 18.69
N GLN A 56 -4.92 9.83 19.24
CA GLN A 56 -6.25 10.05 19.79
C GLN A 56 -7.36 9.93 18.74
N SER A 57 -7.10 10.36 17.50
CA SER A 57 -8.07 10.27 16.39
C SER A 57 -8.24 8.86 15.82
N GLY A 58 -7.43 7.90 16.26
CA GLY A 58 -7.48 6.50 15.86
C GLY A 58 -6.64 6.17 14.62
N TYR A 59 -5.57 6.92 14.37
CA TYR A 59 -4.71 6.69 13.19
C TYR A 59 -3.97 5.34 13.22
N ILE A 60 -3.64 4.82 14.40
CA ILE A 60 -3.01 3.49 14.51
C ILE A 60 -3.99 2.42 14.05
N GLU A 61 -5.25 2.51 14.50
CA GLU A 61 -6.33 1.62 14.07
C GLU A 61 -6.65 1.77 12.59
N GLU A 62 -6.57 2.98 12.04
CA GLU A 62 -6.73 3.16 10.58
C GLU A 62 -5.72 2.31 9.83
N ILE A 63 -4.44 2.34 10.22
CA ILE A 63 -3.38 1.57 9.56
C ILE A 63 -3.48 0.07 9.82
N MET A 64 -3.80 -0.33 11.06
CA MET A 64 -3.69 -1.73 11.51
C MET A 64 -4.97 -2.52 11.34
N GLU A 65 -6.12 -1.87 11.42
CA GLU A 65 -7.44 -2.53 11.53
C GLU A 65 -8.44 -2.02 10.47
N GLY A 66 -8.12 -0.98 9.71
CA GLY A 66 -8.98 -0.49 8.65
C GLY A 66 -10.26 0.16 9.15
N VAL A 67 -10.26 0.72 10.36
CA VAL A 67 -11.46 1.34 10.98
C VAL A 67 -12.06 2.49 10.16
N HIS A 68 -11.32 3.03 9.20
CA HIS A 68 -11.78 4.08 8.28
C HIS A 68 -11.98 3.59 6.84
N ASP A 69 -11.76 2.31 6.53
CA ASP A 69 -11.91 1.78 5.16
C ASP A 69 -13.33 2.00 4.64
N HIS A 70 -14.33 1.99 5.53
CA HIS A 70 -15.71 2.23 5.13
C HIS A 70 -15.99 3.62 4.58
N TYR A 71 -15.17 4.60 4.93
CA TYR A 71 -15.28 5.94 4.36
C TYR A 71 -14.86 6.02 2.90
N LEU A 72 -14.24 4.98 2.33
CA LEU A 72 -13.93 4.90 0.89
C LEU A 72 -15.19 4.79 0.04
N TRP A 73 -16.28 4.24 0.58
CA TRP A 73 -17.53 4.02 -0.13
C TRP A 73 -18.73 4.78 0.48
N ASP A 74 -18.73 5.00 1.79
CA ASP A 74 -19.88 5.62 2.49
C ASP A 74 -19.86 7.16 2.48
N SER A 75 -18.82 7.80 1.95
CA SER A 75 -18.68 9.26 2.01
C SER A 75 -18.05 9.88 0.77
N SER A 76 -18.76 10.82 0.16
CA SER A 76 -18.30 11.60 -1.01
C SER A 76 -17.21 12.63 -0.74
N LYS A 77 -16.85 12.88 0.54
CA LYS A 77 -15.86 13.90 0.94
C LYS A 77 -14.75 13.37 1.83
N SER A 78 -14.69 12.06 2.06
CA SER A 78 -13.72 11.47 2.99
C SER A 78 -12.62 10.74 2.23
N PHE A 79 -11.59 10.34 2.96
CA PHE A 79 -10.32 9.75 2.52
C PHE A 79 -10.32 9.17 1.08
N PRO A 80 -9.58 9.75 0.12
CA PRO A 80 -9.54 9.25 -1.26
C PRO A 80 -8.86 7.87 -1.39
N TYR A 81 -8.21 7.42 -0.32
CA TYR A 81 -7.69 6.08 -0.07
C TYR A 81 -7.42 5.95 1.44
N SER A 82 -7.35 4.73 1.96
CA SER A 82 -6.76 4.42 3.27
C SER A 82 -5.47 3.62 3.08
N TYR A 83 -4.52 3.73 4.01
CA TYR A 83 -3.32 2.90 3.92
C TYR A 83 -3.67 1.43 4.15
N HIS A 84 -4.64 1.15 5.01
CA HIS A 84 -5.04 -0.22 5.29
C HIS A 84 -5.64 -0.91 4.06
N ASP A 85 -6.59 -0.31 3.33
CA ASP A 85 -7.11 -0.90 2.08
C ASP A 85 -5.98 -1.13 1.07
N ARG A 86 -5.10 -0.14 0.89
CA ARG A 86 -3.98 -0.25 -0.04
C ARG A 86 -2.93 -1.30 0.38
N ILE A 87 -2.85 -1.71 1.63
CA ILE A 87 -1.87 -2.68 2.14
C ILE A 87 -2.49 -4.08 2.28
N TYR A 88 -3.66 -4.18 2.90
CA TYR A 88 -4.32 -5.44 3.27
C TYR A 88 -5.40 -5.88 2.28
N ASN A 89 -5.85 -4.99 1.38
CA ASN A 89 -6.95 -5.27 0.47
C ASN A 89 -6.70 -4.71 -0.94
N TYR A 90 -5.43 -4.76 -1.39
CA TYR A 90 -4.98 -4.11 -2.60
C TYR A 90 -5.66 -4.70 -3.85
N ALA A 91 -6.41 -3.86 -4.56
CA ALA A 91 -6.81 -4.09 -5.95
C ALA A 91 -5.99 -3.19 -6.90
N ALA A 92 -5.83 -3.60 -8.15
CA ALA A 92 -5.22 -2.74 -9.18
C ALA A 92 -6.14 -1.58 -9.61
N PHE A 93 -7.44 -1.77 -9.43
CA PHE A 93 -8.53 -0.84 -9.68
C PHE A 93 -9.72 -1.32 -8.83
N SER A 94 -10.43 -0.39 -8.19
CA SER A 94 -11.66 -0.66 -7.45
C SER A 94 -12.81 0.20 -7.97
N LEU A 95 -14.05 -0.11 -7.59
CA LEU A 95 -15.23 0.64 -8.05
C LEU A 95 -15.13 2.14 -7.74
N GLU A 96 -14.71 2.52 -6.54
CA GLU A 96 -14.56 3.92 -6.12
C GLU A 96 -13.57 4.70 -7.01
N ASP A 97 -12.63 4.01 -7.66
CA ASP A 97 -11.67 4.65 -8.55
C ASP A 97 -12.32 5.17 -9.85
N SER A 98 -13.51 4.67 -10.22
CA SER A 98 -14.20 5.07 -11.44
C SER A 98 -14.69 6.52 -11.41
N GLU A 99 -14.82 7.13 -10.23
CA GLU A 99 -15.12 8.56 -10.08
C GLU A 99 -14.00 9.42 -10.69
N LYS A 100 -12.74 8.97 -10.55
CA LYS A 100 -11.56 9.71 -11.02
C LYS A 100 -11.27 9.39 -12.49
N LYS A 101 -11.20 8.09 -12.81
CA LYS A 101 -10.89 7.62 -14.17
C LYS A 101 -11.34 6.19 -14.36
N ASP A 102 -12.03 5.93 -15.46
CA ASP A 102 -12.42 4.58 -15.89
C ASP A 102 -11.76 4.19 -17.21
N TYR A 103 -11.83 2.91 -17.58
CA TYR A 103 -11.12 2.32 -18.70
C TYR A 103 -12.02 1.40 -19.52
N ILE A 104 -11.91 1.51 -20.84
CA ILE A 104 -12.49 0.53 -21.77
C ILE A 104 -11.49 -0.61 -21.93
N VAL A 105 -11.86 -1.80 -21.46
CA VAL A 105 -11.09 -3.04 -21.56
C VAL A 105 -11.46 -3.76 -22.85
N ASN A 106 -10.53 -3.75 -23.80
CA ASN A 106 -10.68 -4.44 -25.08
C ASN A 106 -10.18 -5.88 -24.99
N PHE A 107 -10.78 -6.78 -25.77
CA PHE A 107 -10.23 -8.12 -25.95
C PHE A 107 -8.88 -8.06 -26.67
N ILE A 108 -7.98 -8.97 -26.30
CA ILE A 108 -6.66 -9.09 -26.94
C ILE A 108 -6.83 -9.55 -28.40
N ASP A 109 -6.00 -9.04 -29.29
CA ASP A 109 -5.95 -9.51 -30.68
C ASP A 109 -5.60 -11.01 -30.73
N LYS A 110 -6.45 -11.80 -31.39
CA LYS A 110 -6.27 -13.26 -31.58
C LYS A 110 -4.92 -13.61 -32.20
N ASN A 111 -4.40 -12.79 -33.11
CA ASN A 111 -3.11 -13.03 -33.76
C ASN A 111 -1.93 -12.88 -32.78
N LYS A 112 -2.07 -11.97 -31.80
CA LYS A 112 -1.07 -11.84 -30.72
C LYS A 112 -1.08 -13.08 -29.83
N VAL A 113 -2.25 -13.62 -29.51
CA VAL A 113 -2.37 -14.88 -28.74
C VAL A 113 -1.78 -16.04 -29.53
N LYS A 114 -2.11 -16.14 -30.82
CA LYS A 114 -1.65 -17.18 -31.75
C LYS A 114 -0.13 -17.24 -31.86
N THR A 115 0.55 -16.10 -31.81
CA THR A 115 2.01 -16.02 -31.91
C THR A 115 2.71 -16.02 -30.54
N HIS A 116 1.96 -16.09 -29.43
CA HIS A 116 2.51 -15.97 -28.10
C HIS A 116 3.21 -17.26 -27.63
N GLU A 117 4.53 -17.33 -27.80
CA GLU A 117 5.33 -18.53 -27.48
C GLU A 117 5.16 -19.04 -26.04
N LYS A 118 5.07 -18.17 -25.04
CA LYS A 118 4.88 -18.62 -23.64
C LYS A 118 3.52 -19.29 -23.42
N LEU A 119 2.47 -18.89 -24.15
CA LEU A 119 1.16 -19.53 -24.05
C LEU A 119 1.20 -20.91 -24.70
N LYS A 120 1.92 -21.07 -25.82
CA LYS A 120 2.18 -22.36 -26.45
C LYS A 120 3.02 -23.28 -25.56
N PHE A 121 4.12 -22.76 -25.01
CA PHE A 121 4.99 -23.50 -24.10
C PHE A 121 4.25 -23.97 -22.85
N ALA A 122 3.39 -23.12 -22.27
CA ALA A 122 2.53 -23.47 -21.15
C ALA A 122 1.33 -24.35 -21.54
N LYS A 123 1.23 -24.79 -22.80
CA LYS A 123 0.11 -25.58 -23.36
C LYS A 123 -1.26 -24.94 -23.16
N LYS A 124 -1.29 -23.60 -23.06
CA LYS A 124 -2.53 -22.82 -23.02
C LYS A 124 -3.10 -22.59 -24.41
N VAL A 125 -2.24 -22.52 -25.43
CA VAL A 125 -2.65 -22.54 -26.84
C VAL A 125 -2.25 -23.88 -27.42
N ILE A 126 -3.22 -24.63 -27.95
CA ILE A 126 -2.99 -25.94 -28.56
C ILE A 126 -3.49 -25.96 -30.00
N THR A 127 -2.83 -26.72 -30.86
CA THR A 127 -3.31 -26.98 -32.21
C THR A 127 -4.29 -28.16 -32.17
N SER A 128 -5.50 -27.96 -32.69
CA SER A 128 -6.54 -28.99 -32.79
C SER A 128 -7.06 -29.03 -34.23
N GLY A 129 -6.50 -29.92 -35.05
CA GLY A 129 -6.76 -29.93 -36.49
C GLY A 129 -6.13 -28.72 -37.17
N GLU A 130 -6.93 -27.92 -37.88
CA GLU A 130 -6.49 -26.73 -38.61
C GLU A 130 -6.55 -25.44 -37.77
N THR A 131 -7.11 -25.50 -36.56
CA THR A 131 -7.28 -24.33 -35.69
C THR A 131 -6.38 -24.37 -34.46
N GLU A 132 -6.12 -23.19 -33.90
CA GLU A 132 -5.44 -23.04 -32.62
C GLU A 132 -6.46 -22.64 -31.56
N ILE A 133 -6.53 -23.39 -30.47
CA ILE A 133 -7.48 -23.19 -29.38
C ILE A 133 -6.76 -22.62 -28.17
N TRP A 134 -7.25 -21.50 -27.65
CA TRP A 134 -6.78 -20.92 -26.39
C TRP A 134 -7.65 -21.39 -25.23
N LYS A 135 -7.04 -22.17 -24.33
CA LYS A 135 -7.64 -22.67 -23.10
C LYS A 135 -7.49 -21.67 -21.96
N LEU A 136 -8.61 -21.26 -21.41
CA LEU A 136 -8.69 -20.35 -20.27
C LEU A 136 -8.86 -21.12 -18.95
N PRO A 137 -8.44 -20.54 -17.80
CA PRO A 137 -8.45 -21.24 -16.51
C PRO A 137 -9.83 -21.71 -16.03
N ASN A 138 -10.90 -21.05 -16.49
CA ASN A 138 -12.29 -21.41 -16.15
C ASN A 138 -12.88 -22.51 -17.05
N GLY A 139 -12.08 -23.11 -17.92
CA GLY A 139 -12.51 -24.15 -18.85
C GLY A 139 -13.07 -23.64 -20.18
N LEU A 140 -13.17 -22.32 -20.37
CA LEU A 140 -13.56 -21.73 -21.66
C LEU A 140 -12.44 -21.98 -22.70
N GLU A 141 -12.84 -22.43 -23.89
CA GLU A 141 -11.94 -22.63 -25.03
C GLU A 141 -12.33 -21.64 -26.14
N LEU A 142 -11.36 -20.84 -26.57
CA LEU A 142 -11.54 -19.85 -27.64
C LEU A 142 -10.83 -20.30 -28.91
N ASP A 143 -11.56 -20.33 -30.02
CA ASP A 143 -11.03 -20.62 -31.35
C ASP A 143 -10.32 -19.37 -31.89
N LEU A 144 -9.00 -19.44 -32.05
CA LEU A 144 -8.19 -18.33 -32.56
C LEU A 144 -8.32 -18.15 -34.09
N GLY A 145 -9.12 -18.99 -34.77
CA GLY A 145 -9.59 -18.76 -36.13
C GLY A 145 -10.67 -17.68 -36.22
N LYS A 146 -11.37 -17.38 -35.13
CA LYS A 146 -12.47 -16.38 -35.05
C LYS A 146 -12.08 -15.23 -34.13
N ASP A 147 -12.74 -14.09 -34.28
CA ASP A 147 -12.52 -12.98 -33.35
C ASP A 147 -13.02 -13.31 -31.95
N ILE A 148 -12.29 -12.83 -30.94
CA ILE A 148 -12.60 -13.14 -29.53
C ILE A 148 -13.91 -12.48 -29.14
N SER A 149 -14.11 -11.21 -29.49
CA SER A 149 -15.34 -10.48 -29.19
C SER A 149 -16.59 -11.15 -29.76
N GLU A 150 -16.50 -11.72 -30.96
CA GLU A 150 -17.61 -12.45 -31.60
C GLU A 150 -17.99 -13.71 -30.82
N GLN A 151 -17.00 -14.43 -30.28
CA GLN A 151 -17.23 -15.64 -29.49
C GLN A 151 -17.78 -15.32 -28.10
N ILE A 152 -17.39 -14.20 -27.50
CA ILE A 152 -17.89 -13.76 -26.19
C ILE A 152 -19.25 -13.04 -26.31
N GLY A 153 -19.54 -12.41 -27.44
CA GLY A 153 -20.81 -11.70 -27.70
C GLY A 153 -20.83 -10.23 -27.23
N ILE A 154 -19.68 -9.66 -26.88
CA ILE A 154 -19.53 -8.24 -26.53
C ILE A 154 -18.23 -7.68 -27.12
N ASN A 155 -18.20 -6.38 -27.39
CA ASN A 155 -17.04 -5.74 -28.03
C ASN A 155 -15.95 -5.35 -27.03
N ASN A 156 -16.34 -4.81 -25.88
CA ASN A 156 -15.45 -4.38 -24.80
C ASN A 156 -16.23 -4.35 -23.49
N ILE A 157 -15.49 -4.18 -22.39
CA ILE A 157 -16.01 -4.10 -21.03
C ILE A 157 -15.52 -2.81 -20.39
N ILE A 158 -16.36 -2.13 -19.63
CA ILE A 158 -15.92 -1.00 -18.79
C ILE A 158 -15.28 -1.57 -17.53
N LEU A 159 -14.09 -1.09 -17.14
CA LEU A 159 -13.32 -1.69 -16.05
C LEU A 159 -14.07 -1.63 -14.72
N SER A 160 -14.83 -0.56 -14.45
CA SER A 160 -15.64 -0.43 -13.23
C SER A 160 -16.75 -1.46 -13.04
N VAL A 161 -17.17 -2.17 -14.09
CA VAL A 161 -18.14 -3.28 -13.93
C VAL A 161 -17.48 -4.60 -13.51
N LEU A 162 -16.14 -4.64 -13.43
CA LEU A 162 -15.37 -5.81 -13.04
C LEU A 162 -14.87 -5.67 -11.60
N ASP A 163 -15.13 -6.71 -10.79
CA ASP A 163 -14.49 -6.84 -9.48
C ASP A 163 -13.10 -7.48 -9.66
N LEU A 164 -12.05 -6.66 -9.55
CA LEU A 164 -10.68 -7.16 -9.65
C LEU A 164 -10.26 -7.87 -8.36
N PRO A 165 -9.45 -8.95 -8.47
CA PRO A 165 -9.01 -9.70 -7.31
C PRO A 165 -8.20 -8.81 -6.36
N ARG A 166 -8.51 -8.95 -5.07
CA ARG A 166 -7.83 -8.24 -3.99
C ARG A 166 -6.72 -9.07 -3.39
N ILE A 167 -5.64 -8.40 -2.97
CA ILE A 167 -4.46 -9.03 -2.40
C ILE A 167 -4.20 -8.43 -1.02
N ASN A 168 -4.27 -9.29 0.00
CA ASN A 168 -3.65 -8.98 1.29
C ASN A 168 -2.13 -9.14 1.17
N GLN A 169 -1.45 -8.01 0.99
CA GLN A 169 -0.02 -8.00 0.74
C GLN A 169 0.78 -8.41 1.99
N ILE A 170 0.27 -8.12 3.19
CA ILE A 170 0.91 -8.51 4.45
C ILE A 170 0.85 -10.02 4.66
N ASP A 171 -0.31 -10.64 4.46
CA ASP A 171 -0.46 -12.10 4.53
C ASP A 171 0.44 -12.81 3.52
N TYR A 172 0.51 -12.28 2.30
CA TYR A 172 1.41 -12.76 1.27
C TYR A 172 2.88 -12.65 1.70
N ILE A 173 3.29 -11.54 2.31
CA ILE A 173 4.65 -11.31 2.82
C ILE A 173 4.97 -12.30 3.94
N ILE A 174 4.08 -12.47 4.92
CA ILE A 174 4.26 -13.41 6.03
C ILE A 174 4.44 -14.83 5.48
N LYS A 175 3.51 -15.30 4.63
CA LYS A 175 3.61 -16.64 4.00
C LYS A 175 4.92 -16.80 3.24
N LYS A 176 5.36 -15.77 2.51
CA LYS A 176 6.60 -15.80 1.75
C LYS A 176 7.86 -15.86 2.62
N LEU A 177 7.89 -15.10 3.71
CA LEU A 177 9.02 -15.09 4.64
C LEU A 177 9.06 -16.37 5.50
N LYS A 178 7.90 -16.96 5.83
CA LYS A 178 7.82 -18.31 6.43
C LYS A 178 8.40 -19.38 5.51
N ASP A 179 8.05 -19.36 4.21
CA ASP A 179 8.57 -20.33 3.22
C ASP A 179 10.07 -20.11 2.90
N LYS A 180 10.46 -18.86 2.64
CA LYS A 180 11.82 -18.48 2.21
C LYS A 180 12.30 -17.22 2.95
N PRO A 181 12.84 -17.36 4.18
CA PRO A 181 13.27 -16.22 5.01
C PRO A 181 14.29 -15.28 4.34
N TYR A 182 15.13 -15.82 3.45
CA TYR A 182 16.16 -15.08 2.71
C TYR A 182 15.66 -14.41 1.43
N THR A 183 14.35 -14.44 1.16
CA THR A 183 13.76 -13.88 -0.05
C THR A 183 14.05 -12.39 -0.20
N ARG A 184 14.27 -11.95 -1.44
CA ARG A 184 14.42 -10.54 -1.82
C ARG A 184 13.15 -9.98 -2.46
N ARG A 185 12.01 -10.64 -2.23
CA ARG A 185 10.73 -10.42 -2.93
C ARG A 185 9.55 -10.21 -1.97
N ALA A 186 9.82 -9.97 -0.69
CA ALA A 186 8.80 -9.65 0.31
C ALA A 186 8.57 -8.13 0.29
N GLN A 187 7.55 -7.70 -0.45
CA GLN A 187 7.21 -6.29 -0.59
C GLN A 187 5.72 -6.09 -0.80
N ALA A 188 5.25 -4.90 -0.42
CA ALA A 188 3.91 -4.39 -0.67
C ALA A 188 4.01 -3.00 -1.32
N THR A 189 3.00 -2.62 -2.09
CA THR A 189 2.88 -1.31 -2.73
C THR A 189 1.49 -0.72 -2.52
N THR A 190 1.41 0.60 -2.49
CA THR A 190 0.15 1.33 -2.32
C THR A 190 -0.29 2.03 -3.61
N TRP A 191 0.65 2.31 -4.52
CA TRP A 191 0.39 3.04 -5.76
C TRP A 191 -0.36 2.18 -6.78
N ARG A 192 -1.51 2.65 -7.25
CA ARG A 192 -2.32 2.12 -8.36
C ARG A 192 -2.03 2.93 -9.63
N PRO A 193 -1.29 2.38 -10.62
CA PRO A 193 -0.91 3.11 -11.83
C PRO A 193 -2.09 3.64 -12.68
N TYR A 194 -3.25 3.01 -12.58
CA TYR A 194 -4.43 3.43 -13.34
C TYR A 194 -5.08 4.70 -12.78
N ILE A 195 -4.84 5.04 -11.52
CA ILE A 195 -5.65 6.02 -10.80
C ILE A 195 -4.80 7.11 -10.19
N ASP A 196 -3.77 6.72 -9.44
CA ASP A 196 -3.00 7.64 -8.62
C ASP A 196 -2.26 8.73 -9.41
N PRO A 197 -1.84 8.55 -10.70
CA PRO A 197 -1.34 9.66 -11.52
C PRO A 197 -2.35 10.78 -11.79
N TYR A 198 -3.64 10.51 -11.63
CA TYR A 198 -4.75 11.45 -11.90
C TYR A 198 -5.47 11.89 -10.63
N SER A 199 -5.01 11.44 -9.46
CA SER A 199 -5.55 11.81 -8.15
C SER A 199 -4.89 13.10 -7.66
N GLU A 200 -5.66 14.01 -7.05
CA GLU A 200 -5.09 15.21 -6.40
C GLU A 200 -4.28 14.82 -5.15
N ASP A 201 -4.80 13.85 -4.39
CA ASP A 201 -4.16 13.33 -3.18
C ASP A 201 -3.82 11.84 -3.33
N PRO A 202 -2.76 11.44 -4.06
CA PRO A 202 -2.38 10.04 -4.16
C PRO A 202 -1.64 9.54 -2.89
N PRO A 203 -1.44 8.23 -2.70
CA PRO A 203 -0.68 7.68 -1.58
C PRO A 203 0.70 8.32 -1.42
N CYS A 204 1.09 8.72 -0.21
CA CYS A 204 2.45 9.23 0.05
C CYS A 204 3.45 8.08 0.23
N LEU A 205 3.11 7.09 1.06
CA LEU A 205 3.80 5.79 1.09
C LEU A 205 3.66 5.15 -0.29
N GLN A 206 4.74 4.59 -0.83
CA GLN A 206 4.76 3.91 -2.14
C GLN A 206 5.02 2.41 -2.00
N ARG A 207 5.94 2.04 -1.11
CA ARG A 207 6.43 0.67 -0.97
C ARG A 207 6.83 0.36 0.46
N LEU A 208 6.51 -0.85 0.90
CA LEU A 208 7.08 -1.51 2.07
C LEU A 208 7.92 -2.69 1.58
N PHE A 209 9.16 -2.80 2.03
CA PHE A 209 10.07 -3.89 1.70
C PHE A 209 10.59 -4.52 2.99
N PHE A 210 10.41 -5.83 3.10
CA PHE A 210 10.74 -6.59 4.30
C PHE A 210 11.87 -7.57 4.02
N ARG A 211 12.75 -7.74 5.01
CA ARG A 211 13.83 -8.71 4.95
C ARG A 211 14.17 -9.21 6.34
N ILE A 212 14.37 -10.52 6.49
CA ILE A 212 14.98 -11.09 7.69
C ILE A 212 16.50 -11.09 7.50
N LYS A 213 17.22 -10.56 8.49
CA LYS A 213 18.68 -10.61 8.56
C LYS A 213 19.10 -10.76 10.01
N ASN A 214 19.98 -11.71 10.32
CA ASN A 214 20.43 -12.00 11.68
C ASN A 214 19.26 -12.21 12.66
N ASP A 215 18.25 -12.96 12.24
CA ASP A 215 17.01 -13.20 13.00
C ASP A 215 16.24 -11.93 13.42
N GLU A 216 16.48 -10.82 12.72
CA GLU A 216 15.76 -9.57 12.88
C GLU A 216 14.97 -9.24 11.60
N LEU A 217 13.70 -8.85 11.75
CA LEU A 217 12.90 -8.33 10.65
C LEU A 217 13.19 -6.85 10.43
N ILE A 218 13.77 -6.53 9.28
CA ILE A 218 14.01 -5.16 8.82
C ILE A 218 12.84 -4.73 7.93
N LEU A 219 12.29 -3.53 8.19
CA LEU A 219 11.34 -2.86 7.30
C LEU A 219 12.02 -1.65 6.66
N GLN A 220 11.95 -1.56 5.34
CA GLN A 220 12.25 -0.36 4.58
C GLN A 220 10.97 0.18 3.90
N THR A 221 10.70 1.45 4.09
CA THR A 221 9.61 2.17 3.41
C THR A 221 10.16 3.16 2.38
N CYS A 222 9.38 3.42 1.34
CA CYS A 222 9.67 4.45 0.34
C CYS A 222 8.49 5.40 0.25
N TRP A 223 8.74 6.70 0.40
CA TRP A 223 7.74 7.76 0.42
C TRP A 223 8.01 8.76 -0.70
N ARG A 224 7.02 9.03 -1.57
CA ARG A 224 7.17 10.04 -2.63
C ARG A 224 7.16 11.47 -2.05
N SER A 225 6.44 11.65 -0.95
CA SER A 225 6.19 12.92 -0.27
C SER A 225 6.01 12.65 1.22
N ARG A 226 6.58 13.50 2.08
CA ARG A 226 6.64 13.25 3.52
C ARG A 226 6.61 14.57 4.30
N ASP A 227 5.49 14.86 4.96
CA ASP A 227 5.40 15.97 5.91
C ASP A 227 6.15 15.61 7.19
N LEU A 228 7.30 16.26 7.38
CA LEU A 228 8.17 16.04 8.53
C LEU A 228 7.53 16.52 9.85
N PHE A 229 6.76 17.59 9.81
CA PHE A 229 6.32 18.27 11.03
C PHE A 229 4.99 17.73 11.57
N ARG A 230 3.99 17.52 10.71
CA ARG A 230 2.63 17.16 11.18
C ARG A 230 2.35 15.67 11.12
N ALA A 231 3.07 14.90 10.32
CA ALA A 231 2.66 13.53 9.99
C ALA A 231 3.73 12.47 10.25
N TRP A 232 5.02 12.82 10.22
CA TRP A 232 6.11 11.84 10.23
C TRP A 232 6.07 10.93 11.46
N GLU A 233 6.01 11.47 12.68
CA GLU A 233 6.03 10.66 13.90
C GLU A 233 4.84 9.68 13.98
N ALA A 234 3.64 10.14 13.63
CA ALA A 234 2.44 9.30 13.62
C ALA A 234 2.57 8.15 12.60
N ASN A 235 3.05 8.44 11.39
CA ASN A 235 3.31 7.42 10.37
C ASN A 235 4.36 6.39 10.81
N VAL A 236 5.46 6.84 11.42
CA VAL A 236 6.49 5.92 11.94
C VAL A 236 5.89 4.99 12.99
N ASN A 237 5.06 5.50 13.90
CA ASN A 237 4.37 4.68 14.90
C ASN A 237 3.47 3.61 14.27
N GLY A 238 2.79 3.93 13.17
CA GLY A 238 1.99 2.98 12.40
C GLY A 238 2.84 1.93 11.67
N MET A 239 3.85 2.36 10.92
CA MET A 239 4.69 1.44 10.14
C MET A 239 5.48 0.46 11.01
N VAL A 240 6.02 0.91 12.14
CA VAL A 240 6.73 0.03 13.07
C VAL A 240 5.78 -0.98 13.72
N ARG A 241 4.48 -0.69 13.84
CA ARG A 241 3.50 -1.68 14.30
C ARG A 241 3.21 -2.75 13.26
N ILE A 242 3.12 -2.38 11.98
CA ILE A 242 3.09 -3.37 10.90
C ILE A 242 4.34 -4.25 10.97
N GLN A 243 5.52 -3.64 11.12
CA GLN A 243 6.78 -4.38 11.26
C GLN A 243 6.74 -5.33 12.47
N LYS A 244 6.30 -4.85 13.64
CA LYS A 244 6.20 -5.66 14.87
C LYS A 244 5.23 -6.82 14.71
N TYR A 245 4.04 -6.58 14.16
CA TYR A 245 3.06 -7.61 13.87
C TYR A 245 3.66 -8.72 12.99
N ILE A 246 4.34 -8.35 11.91
CA ILE A 246 4.96 -9.32 11.00
C ILE A 246 6.14 -10.04 11.68
N ALA A 247 6.93 -9.34 12.50
CA ALA A 247 8.04 -9.95 13.25
C ALA A 247 7.52 -11.02 14.23
N ASP A 248 6.43 -10.72 14.95
CA ASP A 248 5.77 -11.65 15.87
C ASP A 248 5.23 -12.87 15.12
N GLU A 249 4.56 -12.65 13.99
CA GLU A 249 4.04 -13.72 13.13
C GLU A 249 5.14 -14.64 12.58
N LEU A 250 6.36 -14.12 12.41
CA LEU A 250 7.53 -14.84 11.93
C LEU A 250 8.39 -15.40 13.06
N ASN A 251 8.09 -15.08 14.31
CA ASN A 251 8.90 -15.42 15.49
C ASN A 251 10.37 -14.99 15.34
N VAL A 252 10.59 -13.75 14.91
CA VAL A 252 11.90 -13.10 14.77
C VAL A 252 11.93 -11.79 15.54
N GLU A 253 13.12 -11.29 15.85
CA GLU A 253 13.29 -10.04 16.57
C GLU A 253 12.92 -8.83 15.71
N LEU A 254 12.54 -7.73 16.38
CA LEU A 254 12.28 -6.47 15.69
C LEU A 254 13.58 -5.78 15.31
N GLY A 255 13.87 -5.73 14.01
CA GLY A 255 15.04 -5.07 13.45
C GLY A 255 14.86 -3.58 13.16
N HIS A 256 15.74 -3.07 12.30
CA HIS A 256 15.76 -1.66 11.91
C HIS A 256 14.52 -1.27 11.07
N TYR A 257 14.07 -0.03 11.26
CA TYR A 257 13.13 0.63 10.37
C TYR A 257 13.86 1.69 9.54
N LEU A 258 13.77 1.60 8.21
CA LEU A 258 14.37 2.52 7.27
C LEU A 258 13.27 3.30 6.54
N ASP A 259 13.30 4.63 6.62
CA ASP A 259 12.38 5.54 5.96
C ASP A 259 13.13 6.27 4.85
N PHE A 260 12.93 5.84 3.60
CA PHE A 260 13.45 6.55 2.44
C PHE A 260 12.36 7.49 1.92
N SER A 261 12.66 8.79 1.91
CA SER A 261 11.75 9.84 1.48
C SER A 261 12.33 10.59 0.29
N ASN A 262 11.60 10.63 -0.83
CA ASN A 262 11.97 11.38 -2.02
C ASN A 262 11.89 12.90 -1.78
N SER A 263 10.82 13.35 -1.13
CA SER A 263 10.56 14.75 -0.78
C SER A 263 10.09 14.83 0.68
N LEU A 264 11.06 14.83 1.60
CA LEU A 264 10.83 15.14 3.01
C LEU A 264 10.78 16.66 3.16
N HIS A 265 9.63 17.18 3.58
CA HIS A 265 9.36 18.61 3.53
C HIS A 265 8.70 19.14 4.79
N ILE A 266 8.84 20.46 4.94
CA ILE A 266 8.11 21.28 5.89
C ILE A 266 7.33 22.30 5.06
N TYR A 267 6.01 22.36 5.26
CA TYR A 267 5.17 23.34 4.58
C TYR A 267 5.56 24.77 4.99
N GLY A 268 5.53 25.71 4.04
CA GLY A 268 6.01 27.07 4.29
C GLY A 268 5.18 27.84 5.33
N ASP A 269 3.89 27.51 5.49
CA ASP A 269 3.03 28.05 6.54
C ASP A 269 3.50 27.61 7.94
N THR A 270 3.99 26.38 8.02
CA THR A 270 4.47 25.69 9.23
C THR A 270 5.88 26.12 9.63
N VAL A 271 6.68 26.64 8.68
CA VAL A 271 8.01 27.21 8.98
C VAL A 271 7.92 28.33 10.03
N LYS A 272 6.83 29.11 10.04
CA LYS A 272 6.62 30.15 11.06
C LYS A 272 6.47 29.56 12.46
N ASP A 273 5.75 28.45 12.58
CA ASP A 273 5.53 27.78 13.87
C ASP A 273 6.84 27.21 14.42
N LEU A 274 7.68 26.65 13.54
CA LEU A 274 9.02 26.12 13.90
C LEU A 274 10.00 27.18 14.40
N ILE A 275 9.95 28.41 13.87
CA ILE A 275 10.83 29.51 14.30
C ILE A 275 10.42 30.05 15.67
N ASN A 276 9.15 29.86 16.07
CA ASN A 276 8.58 30.37 17.30
C ASN A 276 8.54 29.33 18.46
N MET A 277 9.05 28.11 18.23
CA MET A 277 9.23 27.06 19.25
C MET A 277 10.62 27.15 19.89
#